data_AF-A0A9W6REN1-F1
#
_entry.id   AF-A0A9W6REN1-F1
#
_cell.length_a   1.000
_cell.length_b   1.000
_cell.length_c   1.000
_cell.angle_alpha   90.00
_cell.angle_beta   90.00
_cell.angle_gamma   90.00
#
_symmetry.space_group_name_H-M   'P 1'
#
loop_
_entity.id
_entity.type
_entity.pdbx_description
1 polymer ?
#
loop_
_entity_poly.entity_id
_entity_poly.type
_entity_poly.pdbx_seq_one_letter_code
_entity_poly.pdbx_strand_id
1 'polypeptide(L)' 'MQATVKAFDRETRSGSVLLDDGSELPFGALAFDAGGLRLLRLGQRVNIAVQDDWITAITLSTFPLP' A
#
# COMPACT_ATOMS: atom_id res chain seq x y z
N MET A 1 -2.00 -9.30 3.41
CA MET A 1 -0.65 -9.79 2.99
C MET A 1 0.38 -8.67 3.17
N GLN A 2 1.68 -8.91 2.95
CA GLN A 2 2.72 -7.89 3.08
C GLN A 2 3.28 -7.47 1.71
N ALA A 3 3.76 -6.22 1.63
CA ALA A 3 4.40 -5.66 0.45
C ALA A 3 5.40 -4.55 0.83
N THR A 4 6.23 -4.13 -0.12
CA THR A 4 7.22 -3.05 0.05
C THR A 4 6.86 -1.88 -0.85
N VAL A 5 6.77 -0.67 -0.29
CA VAL A 5 6.47 0.53 -1.08
C VAL A 5 7.57 0.78 -2.12
N LYS A 6 7.18 0.90 -3.38
CA LYS A 6 8.05 1.28 -4.50
C LYS A 6 7.89 2.76 -4.85
N ALA A 7 6.66 3.26 -4.86
CA ALA A 7 6.39 4.66 -5.17
C ALA A 7 5.21 5.16 -4.33
N PHE A 8 5.25 6.44 -3.98
CA PHE A 8 4.14 7.13 -3.36
C PHE A 8 4.13 8.59 -3.84
N ASP A 9 3.03 8.97 -4.45
CA ASP A 9 2.72 10.35 -4.80
C ASP A 9 1.79 10.92 -3.72
N ARG A 10 2.26 11.99 -3.08
CA ARG A 10 1.58 12.64 -1.97
C ARG A 10 0.42 13.52 -2.44
N GLU A 11 0.44 14.03 -3.66
CA GLU A 11 -0.64 14.85 -4.22
C GLU A 11 -1.85 13.98 -4.55
N THR A 12 -1.62 12.87 -5.25
CA THR A 12 -2.67 11.93 -5.64
C THR A 12 -3.00 10.88 -4.57
N ARG A 13 -2.18 10.79 -3.51
CA ARG A 13 -2.29 9.77 -2.45
C ARG A 13 -2.26 8.34 -3.00
N SER A 14 -1.54 8.15 -4.09
CA SER A 14 -1.48 6.88 -4.84
C SER A 14 -0.04 6.41 -4.98
N GLY A 15 0.15 5.20 -5.49
CA GLY A 15 1.49 4.67 -5.70
C GLY A 15 1.50 3.21 -6.07
N SER A 16 2.62 2.55 -5.80
CA SER A 16 2.76 1.11 -6.03
C SER A 16 3.61 0.46 -4.96
N VAL A 17 3.38 -0.84 -4.81
CA VAL A 17 4.15 -1.73 -3.92
C VAL A 17 4.70 -2.90 -4.73
N LEU A 18 5.79 -3.47 -4.24
CA LEU A 18 6.34 -4.74 -4.69
C LEU A 18 5.90 -5.85 -3.73
N LEU A 19 5.35 -6.91 -4.31
CA LEU A 19 5.15 -8.19 -3.64
C LEU A 19 6.48 -8.93 -3.51
N ASP A 20 6.48 -10.03 -2.74
CA ASP A 20 7.71 -10.78 -2.43
C ASP A 20 8.26 -11.58 -3.59
N ASP A 21 7.43 -11.86 -4.59
CA ASP A 21 7.82 -12.44 -5.87
C ASP A 21 8.37 -11.39 -6.87
N GLY A 22 8.39 -10.11 -6.48
CA GLY A 22 8.81 -8.99 -7.32
C GLY A 22 7.71 -8.37 -8.17
N SER A 23 6.48 -8.91 -8.14
CA SER A 23 5.34 -8.35 -8.86
C SER A 23 4.97 -6.97 -8.31
N GLU A 24 4.65 -6.02 -9.19
CA GLU A 24 4.22 -4.68 -8.81
C GLU A 24 2.70 -4.56 -8.81
N LEU A 25 2.13 -4.06 -7.71
CA LEU A 25 0.71 -3.73 -7.62
C LEU A 25 0.50 -2.24 -7.35
N PRO A 26 -0.36 -1.57 -8.13
CA PRO A 26 -0.75 -0.19 -7.87
C PRO A 26 -1.78 -0.10 -6.73
N PHE A 27 -1.79 1.04 -6.04
CA PHE A 27 -2.86 1.42 -5.13
C PHE A 27 -3.30 2.87 -5.39
N GLY A 28 -4.58 3.13 -5.21
CA GLY A 28 -5.17 4.46 -5.32
C GLY A 28 -5.42 5.13 -3.96
N ALA A 29 -5.90 6.38 -4.01
CA ALA A 29 -6.22 7.18 -2.82
C ALA A 29 -7.16 6.46 -1.84
N LEU A 30 -8.19 5.77 -2.34
CA LEU A 30 -9.16 5.06 -1.49
C LEU A 30 -8.51 4.00 -0.60
N ALA A 31 -7.57 3.23 -1.15
CA ALA A 31 -6.83 2.22 -0.40
C ALA A 31 -5.90 2.83 0.64
N PHE A 32 -5.27 3.96 0.28
CA PHE A 32 -4.41 4.71 1.18
C PHE A 32 -5.20 5.34 2.34
N ASP A 33 -6.39 5.88 2.04
CA ASP A 33 -7.30 6.50 3.00
C ASP A 33 -7.86 5.48 3.99
N ALA A 34 -8.23 4.28 3.51
CA ALA A 34 -8.66 3.17 4.35
C ALA A 34 -7.61 2.79 5.41
N GLY A 35 -6.32 2.93 5.08
CA GLY A 35 -5.21 2.56 5.96
C GLY A 35 -4.90 3.54 7.09
N GLY A 36 -5.54 4.72 7.12
CA GLY A 36 -5.32 5.73 8.17
C GLY A 36 -3.92 6.35 8.15
N LEU A 37 -3.22 6.30 7.01
CA LEU A 37 -1.83 6.76 6.89
C LEU A 37 -1.73 8.22 6.44
N ARG A 38 -0.63 8.88 6.82
CA ARG A 38 -0.31 10.25 6.36
C ARG A 38 0.74 10.29 5.25
N LEU A 39 1.66 9.33 5.23
CA LEU A 39 2.78 9.27 4.29
C LEU A 39 3.27 7.82 4.14
N LEU A 40 3.79 7.48 2.97
CA LEU A 40 4.64 6.31 2.74
C LEU A 40 6.02 6.73 2.25
N ARG A 41 7.03 5.91 2.55
CA ARG A 41 8.40 6.07 2.07
C ARG A 41 8.77 4.90 1.18
N LEU A 42 9.60 5.15 0.16
CA LEU A 42 10.23 4.11 -0.64
C LEU A 42 10.91 3.08 0.28
N GLY A 43 10.74 1.80 -0.02
CA GLY A 43 11.31 0.69 0.75
C GLY A 43 10.55 0.36 2.04
N GLN A 44 9.51 1.12 2.39
CA GLN A 44 8.75 0.87 3.61
C GLN A 44 7.94 -0.41 3.50
N ARG A 45 8.00 -1.24 4.54
CA ARG A 45 7.18 -2.44 4.63
C ARG A 45 5.78 -2.12 5.14
N VAL A 46 4.78 -2.73 4.49
CA VAL A 46 3.36 -2.46 4.72
C VAL A 46 2.55 -3.75 4.75
N ASN A 47 1.39 -3.69 5.39
CA ASN A 47 0.33 -4.67 5.21
C ASN A 47 -0.66 -4.14 4.16
N ILE A 48 -1.10 -5.00 3.26
CA ILE A 48 -2.14 -4.69 2.27
C ILE A 48 -3.30 -5.70 2.34
N ALA A 49 -4.51 -5.20 2.11
CA ALA A 49 -5.68 -6.01 1.76
C ALA A 49 -5.86 -5.99 0.24
N VAL A 50 -6.17 -7.13 -0.37
CA VAL A 50 -6.32 -7.28 -1.82
C VAL A 50 -7.64 -8.01 -2.09
N GLN A 51 -8.39 -7.50 -3.05
CA GLN A 51 -9.62 -8.11 -3.55
C GLN A 51 -9.64 -7.99 -5.07
N ASP A 52 -9.85 -9.12 -5.77
CA ASP A 52 -9.90 -9.18 -7.24
C ASP A 52 -8.71 -8.48 -7.92
N ASP A 53 -7.50 -8.69 -7.40
CA ASP A 53 -6.23 -8.07 -7.82
C ASP A 53 -6.10 -6.56 -7.55
N TRP A 54 -7.03 -5.96 -6.80
CA TRP A 54 -6.97 -4.56 -6.38
C TRP A 54 -6.60 -4.42 -4.91
N ILE A 55 -5.68 -3.51 -4.61
CA ILE A 55 -5.39 -3.12 -3.22
C ILE A 55 -6.56 -2.30 -2.69
N THR A 56 -7.21 -2.78 -1.62
CA THR A 56 -8.36 -2.13 -0.97
C THR A 56 -7.97 -1.39 0.30
N ALA A 57 -6.85 -1.75 0.93
CA ALA A 57 -6.28 -1.03 2.06
C ALA A 57 -4.76 -1.22 2.10
N ILE A 58 -4.03 -0.19 2.54
CA ILE A 58 -2.59 -0.23 2.79
C ILE A 58 -2.26 0.44 4.13
N THR A 59 -1.62 -0.28 5.06
CA THR A 59 -1.28 0.23 6.38
C THR A 59 0.13 -0.18 6.83
N LEU A 60 0.61 0.36 7.96
CA LEU A 60 1.90 -0.04 8.52
C LEU A 60 1.90 -1.50 8.93
N SER A 61 3.03 -2.19 8.79
CA SER A 61 3.15 -3.60 9.21
C SER A 61 2.82 -3.86 10.68
N THR A 62 2.86 -2.82 11.52
CA THR A 62 2.53 -2.85 12.95
C THR A 62 1.06 -2.58 13.26
N PHE A 63 0.25 -2.20 12.28
CA PHE A 63 -1.18 -1.93 12.44
C PHE A 63 -2.03 -3.07 11.85
N PRO A 64 -3.21 -3.36 12.43
CA PRO A 64 -4.15 -4.29 11.82
C PRO A 64 -4.66 -3.72 10.49
N LEU A 65 -5.00 -4.61 9.56
CA LEU A 65 -5.77 -4.21 8.37
C LEU A 65 -7.18 -3.80 8.81
N PRO A 66 -7.73 -2.71 8.25
CA PRO A 66 -9.11 -2.30 8.49
C PRO A 66 -10.12 -3.28 7.90
#